data_AF-H2YDU0-F1
#
_entry.id   AF-H2YDU0-F1
#
_cell.length_a   1.000
_cell.length_b   1.000
_cell.length_c   1.000
_cell.angle_alpha   90.00
_cell.angle_beta   90.00
_cell.angle_gamma   90.00
#
_symmetry.space_group_name_H-M   'P 1'
#
loop_
_entity.id
_entity.type
_entity.pdbx_description
1 polymer ?
#
loop_
_entity_poly.entity_id
_entity_poly.type
_entity_poly.pdbx_seq_one_letter_code
_entity_poly.pdbx_strand_id
1 'polypeptide(L)'
;MLIIAKAYYTGIGLPSTKSMNYRKALDLFDKLLNASSENDAEGGYDSVTSRIVQEHEVLAYQAEIYLKGGCGVVSDPNRAGELYNEAAEAATAAMKGRLANKYFALAEEAWAECEEE
;
A
#
# COMPACT_ATOMS: atom_id res chain seq x y z
N MET A 1 -10.97 7.54 -2.39
CA MET A 1 -9.85 7.26 -3.32
C MET A 1 -9.36 5.80 -3.22
N LEU A 2 -9.25 5.22 -2.02
CA LEU A 2 -8.80 3.84 -1.81
C LEU A 2 -9.54 2.78 -2.65
N ILE A 3 -10.88 2.83 -2.71
CA ILE A 3 -11.69 1.87 -3.48
C ILE A 3 -11.32 1.89 -4.96
N ILE A 4 -11.07 3.09 -5.52
CA ILE A 4 -10.72 3.27 -6.93
C ILE A 4 -9.30 2.74 -7.18
N ALA A 5 -8.36 3.01 -6.28
CA ALA A 5 -7.00 2.48 -6.35
C ALA A 5 -7.01 0.94 -6.31
N LYS A 6 -7.78 0.35 -5.38
CA LYS A 6 -7.97 -1.11 -5.28
C LYS A 6 -8.64 -1.70 -6.52
N ALA A 7 -9.56 -0.99 -7.17
CA ALA A 7 -10.16 -1.45 -8.42
C ALA A 7 -9.12 -1.50 -9.55
N TYR A 8 -8.21 -0.52 -9.64
CA TYR A 8 -7.10 -0.55 -10.60
C TYR A 8 -6.03 -1.60 -10.30
N TYR A 9 -5.81 -1.89 -9.01
CA TYR A 9 -4.90 -2.95 -8.55
C TYR A 9 -5.47 -4.35 -8.80
N THR A 10 -6.70 -4.63 -8.37
CA THR A 10 -7.30 -5.97 -8.47
C THR A 10 -7.96 -6.25 -9.81
N GLY A 11 -8.26 -5.21 -10.59
CA GLY A 11 -9.09 -5.30 -11.80
C GLY A 11 -10.59 -5.50 -11.52
N ILE A 12 -11.00 -5.61 -10.25
CA ILE A 12 -12.39 -5.85 -9.85
C ILE A 12 -13.10 -4.52 -9.65
N GLY A 13 -14.31 -4.38 -10.21
CA GLY A 13 -15.11 -3.16 -10.07
C GLY A 13 -14.73 -2.04 -11.05
N LEU A 14 -13.90 -2.33 -12.05
CA LEU A 14 -13.66 -1.42 -13.17
C LEU A 14 -14.78 -1.54 -14.23
N PRO A 15 -15.13 -0.43 -14.91
CA PRO A 15 -16.02 -0.49 -16.07
C PRO A 15 -15.35 -1.26 -17.21
N SER A 16 -16.14 -1.91 -18.07
CA SER A 16 -15.67 -2.78 -19.16
C SER A 16 -14.69 -2.12 -20.15
N THR A 17 -14.64 -0.78 -20.15
CA THR A 17 -13.71 0.04 -20.96
C THR A 17 -12.31 0.18 -20.36
N LYS A 18 -12.09 -0.28 -19.12
CA LYS A 18 -10.83 -0.10 -18.39
C LYS A 18 -10.34 -1.44 -17.86
N SER A 19 -9.03 -1.64 -17.92
CA SER A 19 -8.34 -2.83 -17.41
C SER A 19 -7.48 -2.49 -16.20
N MET A 20 -6.95 -3.54 -15.56
CA MET A 20 -5.94 -3.44 -14.49
C MET A 20 -4.78 -2.54 -14.94
N ASN A 21 -4.38 -1.63 -14.05
CA ASN A 21 -3.31 -0.67 -14.32
C ASN A 21 -2.60 -0.28 -13.02
N TYR A 22 -1.45 -0.90 -12.79
CA TYR A 22 -0.67 -0.72 -11.58
C TYR A 22 -0.09 0.68 -11.45
N ARG A 23 0.37 1.28 -12.55
CA ARG A 23 0.90 2.65 -12.54
C ARG A 23 -0.14 3.66 -12.05
N LYS A 24 -1.40 3.49 -12.49
CA LYS A 24 -2.51 4.34 -12.04
C LYS A 24 -2.93 4.03 -10.60
N ALA A 25 -2.84 2.77 -10.17
CA ALA A 25 -3.08 2.41 -8.78
C ALA A 25 -2.04 3.08 -7.86
N LEU A 26 -0.75 3.02 -8.21
CA LEU A 26 0.35 3.65 -7.48
C LEU A 26 0.17 5.17 -7.35
N ASP A 27 -0.15 5.87 -8.44
CA ASP A 27 -0.42 7.31 -8.43
C ASP A 27 -1.61 7.68 -7.51
N LEU A 28 -2.66 6.85 -7.50
CA LEU A 28 -3.79 7.06 -6.60
C LEU A 28 -3.46 6.74 -5.14
N PHE A 29 -2.58 5.77 -4.88
CA PHE A 29 -2.10 5.42 -3.55
C PHE A 29 -1.19 6.52 -2.98
N ASP A 30 -0.26 7.03 -3.77
CA ASP A 30 0.61 8.15 -3.41
C ASP A 30 -0.20 9.41 -3.08
N LYS A 31 -1.17 9.76 -3.92
CA LYS A 31 -2.12 10.85 -3.64
C LYS A 31 -2.89 10.65 -2.34
N LEU A 32 -3.15 9.39 -1.97
CA LEU A 32 -3.86 9.07 -0.76
C LEU A 32 -2.98 9.31 0.47
N LEU A 33 -1.72 8.88 0.43
CA LEU A 33 -0.73 9.12 1.49
C LEU A 33 -0.46 10.62 1.70
N ASN A 34 -0.31 11.36 0.60
CA ASN A 34 -0.12 12.81 0.65
C ASN A 34 -1.36 13.52 1.25
N ALA A 35 -2.57 13.14 0.84
CA ALA A 35 -3.79 13.74 1.36
C ALA A 35 -4.08 13.39 2.84
N SER A 36 -3.57 12.27 3.36
CA SER A 36 -3.68 11.94 4.79
C SER A 36 -2.78 12.82 5.66
N SER A 37 -1.63 13.27 5.15
CA SER A 37 -0.70 14.14 5.89
C SER A 37 -1.19 15.59 5.99
N GLU A 38 -2.08 16.03 5.09
CA GLU A 38 -2.60 17.42 5.07
C GLU A 38 -3.81 17.64 6.00
N ASN A 39 -4.34 16.61 6.65
CA ASN A 39 -5.50 16.69 7.56
C ASN A 39 -5.12 16.94 9.04
N ASP A 40 -3.88 17.31 9.33
CA ASP A 40 -3.41 17.68 10.69
C ASP A 40 -3.80 19.11 11.12
N ALA A 41 -4.85 19.68 10.51
CA ALA A 41 -5.47 20.91 10.97
C ALA A 41 -6.90 20.64 11.44
N GLU A 42 -7.08 20.73 12.77
CA GLU A 42 -8.35 20.91 13.47
C GLU A 42 -9.07 19.65 13.97
N GLY A 43 -8.59 19.12 15.10
CA GLY A 43 -9.39 19.13 16.34
C GLY A 43 -10.70 18.33 16.41
N GLY A 44 -10.92 17.31 15.58
CA GLY A 44 -12.09 16.44 15.65
C GLY A 44 -11.81 15.13 16.39
N TYR A 45 -12.08 15.06 17.69
CA TYR A 45 -12.17 13.79 18.43
C TYR A 45 -13.47 13.06 18.02
N ASP A 46 -13.51 12.55 16.78
CA ASP A 46 -14.54 11.62 16.34
C ASP A 46 -13.97 10.20 16.36
N SER A 47 -14.71 9.31 17.02
CA SER A 47 -14.41 7.90 17.30
C SER A 47 -14.34 6.99 16.06
N VAL A 48 -13.93 7.52 14.90
CA VAL A 48 -13.99 6.83 13.61
C VAL A 48 -12.58 6.40 13.19
N THR A 49 -12.10 5.35 13.84
CA THR A 49 -10.94 4.53 13.40
C THR A 49 -11.16 3.88 12.02
N SER A 50 -12.26 4.20 11.31
CA SER A 50 -12.70 3.61 10.05
C SER A 50 -12.53 4.53 8.82
N ARG A 51 -12.16 5.81 8.98
CA ARG A 51 -12.08 6.76 7.84
C ARG A 51 -10.68 7.33 7.57
N ILE A 52 -9.78 7.25 8.55
CA ILE A 52 -8.34 7.44 8.31
C ILE A 52 -7.87 6.17 7.62
N VAL A 53 -7.66 6.28 6.30
CA VAL A 53 -6.99 5.22 5.57
C VAL A 53 -5.65 4.99 6.26
N GLN A 54 -5.43 3.76 6.67
CA GLN A 54 -4.25 3.46 7.45
C GLN A 54 -3.07 3.42 6.49
N GLU A 55 -2.09 4.29 6.72
CA GLU A 55 -0.91 4.45 5.86
C GLU A 55 -0.24 3.10 5.55
N HIS A 56 -0.17 2.22 6.56
CA HIS A 56 0.36 0.87 6.41
C HIS A 56 -0.38 0.01 5.37
N GLU A 57 -1.70 0.14 5.20
CA GLU A 57 -2.43 -0.63 4.20
C GLU A 57 -2.06 -0.16 2.79
N VAL A 58 -1.90 1.15 2.61
CA VAL A 58 -1.54 1.74 1.31
C VAL A 58 -0.12 1.34 0.92
N LEU A 59 0.82 1.47 1.86
CA LEU A 59 2.21 1.05 1.68
C LEU A 59 2.30 -0.44 1.32
N ALA A 60 1.54 -1.29 2.00
CA ALA A 60 1.49 -2.72 1.70
C ALA A 60 0.95 -3.02 0.29
N TYR A 61 -0.08 -2.30 -0.20
CA TYR A 61 -0.54 -2.48 -1.60
C TYR A 61 0.50 -2.01 -2.62
N GLN A 62 1.25 -0.95 -2.33
CA GLN A 62 2.34 -0.51 -3.20
C GLN A 62 3.45 -1.57 -3.23
N ALA A 63 3.82 -2.13 -2.08
CA ALA A 63 4.78 -3.22 -1.99
C ALA A 63 4.36 -4.43 -2.82
N GLU A 64 3.10 -4.89 -2.71
CA GLU A 64 2.57 -6.00 -3.53
C GLU A 64 2.66 -5.72 -5.04
N ILE A 65 2.46 -4.47 -5.48
CA ILE A 65 2.57 -4.08 -6.88
C ILE A 65 4.01 -4.21 -7.38
N TYR A 66 4.99 -3.75 -6.58
CA TYR A 66 6.40 -3.86 -6.93
C TYR A 66 6.90 -5.29 -6.85
N LEU A 67 6.40 -6.12 -5.94
CA LEU A 67 6.77 -7.54 -5.84
C LEU A 67 6.25 -8.35 -7.03
N LYS A 68 4.99 -8.13 -7.46
CA LYS A 68 4.41 -8.86 -8.60
C LYS A 68 4.95 -8.38 -9.94
N GLY A 69 5.21 -7.07 -10.05
CA GLY A 69 5.45 -6.42 -11.34
C GLY A 69 4.30 -6.61 -12.35
N GLY A 70 4.48 -6.11 -13.57
CA GLY A 70 3.50 -6.22 -14.66
C GLY A 70 2.58 -5.01 -14.82
N CYS A 71 1.67 -5.07 -15.79
CA CYS A 71 0.74 -3.96 -16.14
C CYS A 71 1.43 -2.58 -16.31
N GLY A 72 2.66 -2.57 -16.83
CA GLY A 72 3.45 -1.35 -17.05
C GLY A 72 4.29 -0.89 -15.85
N VAL A 73 4.46 -1.74 -14.84
CA VAL A 73 5.39 -1.56 -13.71
C VAL A 73 6.42 -2.70 -13.75
N VAL A 74 7.69 -2.37 -13.52
CA VAL A 74 8.78 -3.35 -13.43
C VAL A 74 8.77 -3.97 -12.04
N SER A 75 8.98 -5.28 -11.95
CA SER A 75 9.12 -5.93 -10.64
C SER A 75 10.39 -5.41 -9.95
N ASP A 76 10.26 -5.04 -8.69
CA ASP A 76 11.36 -4.58 -7.86
C ASP A 76 11.15 -5.13 -6.43
N PRO A 77 11.60 -6.38 -6.18
CA PRO A 77 11.44 -7.02 -4.88
C PRO A 77 12.18 -6.27 -3.77
N ASN A 78 13.29 -5.61 -4.08
CA ASN A 78 14.04 -4.80 -3.14
C ASN A 78 13.18 -3.62 -2.65
N ARG A 79 12.60 -2.88 -3.59
CA ARG A 79 11.68 -1.79 -3.29
C ARG A 79 10.41 -2.26 -2.58
N ALA A 80 9.91 -3.44 -2.93
CA ALA A 80 8.77 -4.05 -2.26
C ALA A 80 9.08 -4.34 -0.78
N GLY A 81 10.26 -4.88 -0.47
CA GLY A 81 10.71 -5.13 0.90
C GLY A 81 10.82 -3.84 1.72
N GLU A 82 11.41 -2.78 1.15
CA GLU A 82 11.45 -1.45 1.80
C GLU A 82 10.04 -0.94 2.14
N LEU A 83 9.11 -0.99 1.19
CA LEU A 83 7.73 -0.53 1.38
C LEU A 83 6.96 -1.37 2.41
N TYR A 84 7.20 -2.69 2.47
CA TYR A 84 6.63 -3.53 3.52
C TYR A 84 7.20 -3.22 4.90
N ASN A 85 8.49 -2.92 4.99
CA ASN A 85 9.11 -2.50 6.24
C ASN A 85 8.51 -1.17 6.73
N GLU A 86 8.37 -0.18 5.84
CA GLU A 86 7.68 1.09 6.14
C GLU A 86 6.21 0.85 6.57
N ALA A 87 5.50 -0.07 5.91
CA ALA A 87 4.16 -0.48 6.31
C ALA A 87 4.14 -1.10 7.71
N ALA A 88 5.15 -1.90 8.07
CA ALA A 88 5.28 -2.53 9.36
C ALA A 88 5.50 -1.50 10.48
N GLU A 89 6.34 -0.51 10.23
CA GLU A 89 6.59 0.61 11.14
C GLU A 89 5.32 1.45 11.34
N ALA A 90 4.62 1.81 10.26
CA ALA A 90 3.35 2.53 10.33
C ALA A 90 2.26 1.72 11.07
N ALA A 91 2.21 0.39 10.87
CA ALA A 91 1.31 -0.49 11.62
C ALA A 91 1.68 -0.57 13.10
N THR A 92 2.97 -0.54 13.45
CA THR A 92 3.45 -0.51 14.83
C THR A 92 3.08 0.80 15.52
N ALA A 93 3.25 1.93 14.83
CA ALA A 93 2.83 3.25 15.30
C ALA A 93 1.31 3.31 15.55
N ALA A 94 0.52 2.64 14.70
CA ALA A 94 -0.91 2.47 14.88
C ALA A 94 -1.32 1.41 15.93
N MET A 95 -0.37 0.89 16.73
CA MET A 95 -0.55 -0.16 17.74
C MET A 95 -1.11 -1.49 17.19
N LYS A 96 -0.88 -1.78 15.90
CA LYS A 96 -1.29 -3.02 15.23
C LYS A 96 -0.14 -4.01 15.14
N GLY A 97 0.44 -4.39 16.26
CA GLY A 97 1.65 -5.25 16.32
C GLY A 97 1.54 -6.58 15.58
N ARG A 98 0.36 -7.23 15.55
CA ARG A 98 0.16 -8.46 14.75
C ARG A 98 0.27 -8.18 13.25
N LEU A 99 -0.23 -7.04 12.79
CA LEU A 99 -0.18 -6.64 11.40
C LEU A 99 1.24 -6.19 11.02
N ALA A 100 1.92 -5.47 11.92
CA ALA A 100 3.33 -5.12 11.76
C ALA A 100 4.22 -6.35 11.57
N ASN A 101 4.09 -7.36 12.43
CA ASN A 101 4.85 -8.62 12.28
C ASN A 101 4.58 -9.31 10.94
N LYS A 102 3.35 -9.25 10.43
CA LYS A 102 3.02 -9.78 9.11
C LYS A 102 3.76 -9.01 8.02
N TYR A 103 3.80 -7.68 8.08
CA TYR A 103 4.50 -6.87 7.10
C TYR A 103 6.01 -7.05 7.16
N PHE A 104 6.61 -7.16 8.36
CA PHE A 104 8.03 -7.52 8.49
C PHE A 104 8.35 -8.87 7.84
N ALA A 105 7.49 -9.90 8.04
CA ALA A 105 7.68 -11.19 7.38
C ALA A 105 7.61 -11.08 5.84
N LEU A 106 6.65 -10.30 5.32
CA LEU A 106 6.53 -10.06 3.87
C LEU A 106 7.72 -9.26 3.31
N ALA A 107 8.31 -8.36 4.11
CA ALA A 107 9.51 -7.63 3.72
C ALA A 107 10.71 -8.57 3.52
N GLU A 108 10.93 -9.47 4.48
CA GLU A 108 11.97 -10.49 4.40
C GLU A 108 11.74 -11.46 3.23
N GLU A 109 10.49 -11.88 2.99
CA GLU A 109 10.13 -12.71 1.83
C GLU A 109 10.44 -11.99 0.51
N ALA A 110 10.10 -10.70 0.41
CA ALA A 110 10.40 -9.90 -0.78
C ALA A 110 11.91 -9.72 -1.01
N TRP A 111 12.69 -9.52 0.04
CA TRP A 111 14.15 -9.44 -0.07
C TRP A 111 14.79 -10.79 -0.40
N ALA A 112 14.26 -11.89 0.12
CA ALA A 112 14.72 -13.23 -0.22
C ALA A 112 14.50 -13.56 -1.70
N GLU A 113 13.36 -13.17 -2.29
CA GLU A 113 13.13 -13.30 -3.74
C GLU A 113 14.15 -12.49 -4.57
N CYS A 114 14.70 -11.40 -4.01
CA CYS A 114 15.74 -10.59 -4.63
C CYS A 114 17.12 -11.27 -4.63
N GLU A 115 17.39 -12.20 -3.70
CA GLU A 115 18.65 -12.95 -3.60
C GLU A 115 18.67 -14.24 -4.45
N GLU A 116 17.50 -14.74 -4.87
CA GLU A 116 17.36 -15.96 -5.67
C GLU A 116 17.38 -15.71 -7.21
N GLU A 117 17.41 -14.47 -7.68
CA GLU A 117 17.44 -14.07 -9.11
C GLU A 117 18.83 -13.66 -9.62
#